data_AF-A0A2G8HSU9-F1
#
_entry.id   AF-A0A2G8HSU9-F1
#
_cell.length_a   1.000
_cell.length_b   1.000
_cell.length_c   1.000
_cell.angle_alpha   90.00
_cell.angle_beta   90.00
_cell.angle_gamma   90.00
#
_symmetry.space_group_name_H-M   'P 1'
#
loop_
_entity.id
_entity.type
_entity.pdbx_description
1 polymer ?
#
loop_
_entity_poly.entity_id
_entity_poly.type
_entity_poly.pdbx_seq_one_letter_code
_entity_poly.pdbx_strand_id
1 'polypeptide(L)'
;MLLKTKINLKKFFLLSISTTILFLLFSRGWNDIIGILIVYVATVLHLGMLAEAVFELVKSQVSEGHIHNVKDKIMYLFAGKLLILILSLVISRQIMGNRIIIPVINYVIQIFILTFSIRSKGRE
;
A
#
# COMPACT_ATOMS: atom_id res chain seq x y z
N MET A 1 -17.84 -0.19 3.99
CA MET A 1 -16.62 0.62 4.26
C MET A 1 -16.06 0.25 5.64
N LEU A 2 -15.44 -0.93 5.79
CA LEU A 2 -14.96 -1.49 7.08
C LEU A 2 -13.46 -1.22 7.35
N LEU A 3 -12.75 -0.55 6.42
CA LEU A 3 -11.36 -0.12 6.61
C LEU A 3 -11.16 0.81 7.81
N LYS A 4 -12.15 1.68 8.09
CA LYS A 4 -12.10 2.67 9.19
C LYS A 4 -12.00 2.02 10.58
N THR A 5 -12.48 0.79 10.74
CA THR A 5 -12.58 0.16 12.07
C THR A 5 -11.34 -0.64 12.44
N LYS A 6 -10.48 -1.04 11.49
CA LYS A 6 -9.29 -1.87 11.77
C LYS A 6 -7.94 -1.24 11.46
N ILE A 7 -7.87 -0.19 10.65
CA ILE A 7 -6.63 0.57 10.43
C ILE A 7 -6.79 1.98 11.00
N ASN A 8 -5.80 2.42 11.78
CA ASN A 8 -5.72 3.81 12.20
C ASN A 8 -5.17 4.65 11.04
N LEU A 9 -6.07 5.12 10.17
CA LEU A 9 -5.71 5.90 8.98
C LEU A 9 -4.90 7.16 9.33
N LYS A 10 -5.19 7.82 10.47
CA LYS A 10 -4.41 8.98 10.90
C LYS A 10 -2.96 8.61 11.18
N LYS A 11 -2.73 7.54 11.96
CA LYS A 11 -1.38 7.02 12.25
C LYS A 11 -0.68 6.56 10.97
N PHE A 12 -1.41 5.88 10.09
CA PHE A 12 -0.89 5.43 8.80
C PHE A 12 -0.40 6.60 7.96
N PHE A 13 -1.27 7.57 7.65
CA PHE A 13 -0.88 8.70 6.80
C PHE A 13 0.18 9.59 7.46
N LEU A 14 0.14 9.78 8.78
CA LEU A 14 1.17 10.54 9.48
C LEU A 14 2.56 9.91 9.29
N LEU A 15 2.72 8.63 9.61
CA LEU A 15 3.99 7.93 9.43
C LEU A 15 4.39 7.82 7.95
N SER A 16 3.41 7.47 7.11
CA SER A 16 3.59 7.23 5.67
C SER A 16 4.05 8.48 4.92
N ILE A 17 3.43 9.63 5.18
CA ILE A 17 3.82 10.90 4.56
C ILE A 17 5.17 11.35 5.11
N SER A 18 5.41 11.27 6.41
CA SER A 18 6.69 11.65 7.01
C SER A 18 7.86 10.86 6.45
N THR A 19 7.72 9.54 6.27
CA THR A 19 8.78 8.74 5.64
C THR A 19 8.94 9.08 4.16
N THR A 20 7.85 9.30 3.41
CA THR A 20 7.97 9.71 2.02
C THR A 20 8.65 11.08 1.87
N ILE A 21 8.37 12.04 2.77
CA ILE A 21 9.07 13.33 2.81
C ILE A 21 10.57 13.13 3.05
N LEU A 22 10.95 12.24 3.97
CA LEU A 22 12.36 11.90 4.19
C LEU A 22 13.02 11.37 2.91
N PHE A 23 12.32 10.53 2.14
CA PHE A 23 12.82 9.99 0.87
C PHE A 23 12.90 11.04 -0.25
N LEU A 24 11.99 12.02 -0.26
CA LEU A 24 12.05 13.15 -1.19
C LEU A 24 13.30 14.01 -0.99
N LEU A 25 13.87 14.09 0.21
CA LEU A 25 15.13 14.80 0.46
C LEU A 25 16.34 14.18 -0.26
N PHE A 26 16.25 12.91 -0.67
CA PHE A 26 17.30 12.23 -1.45
C PHE A 26 17.13 12.39 -2.97
N SER A 27 16.07 13.07 -3.42
CA SER A 27 15.84 13.35 -4.84
C SER A 27 16.85 14.37 -5.38
N ARG A 28 17.32 14.19 -6.62
CA ARG A 28 18.27 15.12 -7.27
C ARG A 28 17.63 16.03 -8.31
N GLY A 29 16.32 15.93 -8.54
CA GLY A 29 15.60 16.74 -9.50
C GLY A 29 14.12 16.41 -9.59
N TRP A 30 13.40 17.16 -10.42
CA TRP A 30 11.94 17.03 -10.57
C TRP A 30 11.49 15.63 -11.02
N ASN A 31 12.25 14.97 -11.90
CA ASN A 31 11.95 13.61 -12.33
C ASN A 31 12.00 12.61 -11.17
N ASP A 32 12.95 12.78 -10.25
CA ASP A 32 13.06 11.93 -9.06
C ASP A 32 11.87 12.16 -8.12
N ILE A 33 11.48 13.43 -7.92
CA ILE A 33 10.32 13.78 -7.08
C ILE A 33 9.05 13.15 -7.66
N ILE A 34 8.81 13.33 -8.96
CA ILE A 34 7.62 12.79 -9.64
C ILE A 34 7.60 11.26 -9.55
N GLY A 35 8.73 10.60 -9.82
CA GLY A 35 8.82 9.15 -9.72
C GLY A 35 8.56 8.64 -8.31
N ILE A 36 9.12 9.29 -7.28
CA ILE A 36 8.86 8.93 -5.88
C ILE A 36 7.38 9.09 -5.53
N LEU A 37 6.74 10.19 -5.95
CA LEU A 37 5.32 10.43 -5.68
C LEU A 37 4.40 9.43 -6.41
N ILE A 38 4.72 9.08 -7.66
CA ILE A 38 3.97 8.06 -8.43
C ILE A 38 4.03 6.71 -7.72
N VAL A 39 5.22 6.24 -7.36
CA VAL A 39 5.37 4.97 -6.63
C VAL A 39 4.69 5.05 -5.26
N TYR A 40 4.77 6.20 -4.57
CA TYR A 40 4.12 6.38 -3.29
C TYR A 40 2.60 6.23 -3.38
N VAL A 41 1.95 6.91 -4.32
CA VAL A 41 0.49 6.78 -4.53
C VAL A 41 0.12 5.33 -4.85
N ALA A 42 0.85 4.70 -5.77
CA ALA A 42 0.64 3.29 -6.12
C ALA A 42 0.83 2.36 -4.92
N THR A 43 1.80 2.66 -4.04
CA THR A 43 2.07 1.93 -2.81
C THR A 43 0.89 2.04 -1.84
N VAL A 44 0.38 3.24 -1.60
CA VAL A 44 -0.77 3.47 -0.70
C VAL A 44 -2.00 2.73 -1.21
N LEU A 45 -2.27 2.77 -2.52
CA LEU A 45 -3.36 2.02 -3.15
C LEU A 45 -3.15 0.50 -3.00
N HIS A 46 -1.96 0.00 -3.32
CA HIS A 46 -1.60 -1.41 -3.18
C HIS A 46 -1.80 -1.90 -1.74
N LEU A 47 -1.36 -1.13 -0.75
CA LEU A 47 -1.50 -1.44 0.68
C LEU A 47 -2.96 -1.40 1.14
N GLY A 48 -3.77 -0.47 0.63
CA GLY A 48 -5.20 -0.42 0.87
C GLY A 48 -5.92 -1.67 0.34
N MET A 49 -5.64 -2.05 -0.91
CA MET A 49 -6.20 -3.28 -1.52
C MET A 49 -5.74 -4.55 -0.80
N LEU A 50 -4.49 -4.59 -0.35
CA LEU A 50 -3.97 -5.70 0.46
C LEU A 50 -4.76 -5.82 1.76
N ALA A 51 -4.95 -4.73 2.48
CA ALA A 51 -5.71 -4.72 3.72
C ALA A 51 -7.16 -5.19 3.50
N GLU A 52 -7.83 -4.69 2.46
CA GLU A 52 -9.18 -5.13 2.11
C GLU A 52 -9.25 -6.63 1.80
N ALA A 53 -8.34 -7.13 0.97
CA ALA A 53 -8.30 -8.55 0.60
C ALA A 53 -8.08 -9.45 1.83
N VAL A 54 -7.17 -9.07 2.73
CA VAL A 54 -6.91 -9.80 3.98
C VAL A 54 -8.15 -9.77 4.88
N PHE A 55 -8.83 -8.64 5.03
CA PHE A 55 -10.03 -8.56 5.87
C PHE A 55 -11.21 -9.35 5.28
N GLU A 56 -11.39 -9.34 3.95
CA GLU A 56 -12.40 -10.15 3.28
C GLU A 56 -12.12 -11.65 3.46
N LEU A 57 -10.85 -12.07 3.37
CA LEU A 57 -10.39 -13.43 3.65
C LEU A 57 -10.62 -13.86 5.10
N VAL A 58 -10.35 -12.99 6.08
CA VAL A 58 -10.60 -13.33 7.48
C VAL A 58 -12.10 -13.44 7.76
N LYS A 59 -12.91 -12.54 7.18
CA LYS A 59 -14.37 -12.57 7.34
C LYS A 59 -14.99 -13.82 6.73
N SER A 60 -14.51 -14.26 5.57
CA SER A 60 -15.01 -15.46 4.90
C SER A 60 -14.77 -16.76 5.67
N GLN A 61 -13.72 -16.81 6.48
CA GLN A 61 -13.42 -17.96 7.33
C GLN A 61 -14.28 -18.02 8.60
N VAL A 62 -14.78 -16.87 9.09
CA VAL A 62 -15.56 -16.78 10.34
C VAL A 62 -17.07 -16.93 10.11
N SER A 63 -17.56 -16.60 8.92
CA SER A 63 -18.98 -16.70 8.58
C SER A 63 -19.22 -17.97 7.75
N GLU A 64 -19.55 -19.07 8.41
CA GLU A 64 -20.03 -20.28 7.73
C GLU A 64 -21.30 -19.97 6.93
N GLY A 65 -21.27 -20.20 5.61
CA GLY A 65 -22.48 -20.21 4.78
C GLY A 65 -22.80 -18.91 4.04
N HIS A 66 -22.09 -18.69 2.93
CA HIS A 66 -22.55 -18.14 1.63
C HIS A 66 -21.50 -17.23 1.02
N ILE A 67 -20.69 -17.85 0.17
CA ILE A 67 -19.62 -17.19 -0.56
C ILE A 67 -19.79 -17.55 -2.04
N HIS A 68 -20.82 -16.99 -2.65
CA HIS A 68 -20.81 -16.78 -4.09
C HIS A 68 -20.17 -15.38 -4.30
N ASN A 69 -19.13 -15.28 -5.13
CA ASN A 69 -18.37 -14.06 -5.49
C ASN A 69 -17.17 -13.59 -4.63
N VAL A 70 -16.82 -14.22 -3.50
CA VAL A 70 -15.61 -13.77 -2.74
C VAL A 70 -14.32 -14.16 -3.45
N LYS A 71 -14.31 -15.31 -4.15
CA LYS A 71 -13.13 -15.77 -4.90
C LYS A 71 -12.76 -14.79 -6.02
N ASP A 72 -13.75 -14.33 -6.79
CA ASP A 72 -13.54 -13.38 -7.89
C ASP A 72 -13.15 -12.00 -7.38
N LYS A 73 -13.76 -11.54 -6.28
CA LYS A 73 -13.39 -10.28 -5.63
C LYS A 73 -11.95 -10.31 -5.11
N ILE A 74 -11.54 -11.38 -4.45
CA ILE A 74 -10.16 -11.55 -3.97
C ILE A 74 -9.19 -11.62 -5.15
N MET A 75 -9.54 -12.37 -6.20
CA MET A 75 -8.72 -12.50 -7.40
C MET A 75 -8.52 -11.13 -8.08
N TYR A 76 -9.59 -10.33 -8.21
CA TYR A 76 -9.50 -8.98 -8.75
C TYR A 76 -8.63 -8.06 -7.88
N LEU A 77 -8.82 -8.07 -6.55
CA LEU A 77 -7.99 -7.30 -5.62
C LEU A 77 -6.51 -7.70 -5.69
N PHE A 78 -6.23 -8.99 -5.90
CA PHE A 78 -4.86 -9.51 -5.99
C PHE A 78 -4.19 -9.22 -7.34
N ALA A 79 -4.92 -9.36 -8.44
CA ALA A 79 -4.40 -9.03 -9.77
C ALA A 79 -4.22 -7.51 -9.94
N GLY A 80 -5.20 -6.72 -9.50
CA GLY A 80 -5.17 -5.26 -9.59
C GLY A 80 -4.00 -4.66 -8.80
N LYS A 81 -3.74 -5.13 -7.58
CA LYS A 81 -2.62 -4.62 -6.78
C LYS A 81 -1.27 -4.90 -7.46
N LEU A 82 -1.08 -6.09 -8.02
CA LEU A 82 0.16 -6.45 -8.73
C LEU A 82 0.37 -5.55 -9.95
N LEU A 83 -0.69 -5.34 -10.73
CA LEU A 83 -0.65 -4.51 -11.91
C LEU A 83 -0.31 -3.05 -11.58
N ILE A 84 -0.95 -2.47 -10.56
CA ILE A 84 -0.65 -1.10 -10.09
C ILE A 84 0.81 -0.97 -9.64
N LEU A 85 1.30 -1.95 -8.88
CA LEU A 85 2.68 -1.92 -8.38
C LEU A 85 3.69 -2.05 -9.53
N ILE A 86 3.51 -3.01 -10.43
CA ILE A 86 4.40 -3.24 -11.57
C ILE A 86 4.41 -2.02 -12.49
N LEU A 87 3.25 -1.49 -12.88
CA LEU A 87 3.16 -0.33 -13.76
C LEU A 87 3.85 0.89 -13.14
N SER A 88 3.60 1.17 -11.87
CA SER A 88 4.22 2.33 -11.20
C SER A 88 5.75 2.22 -11.13
N LEU A 89 6.29 1.02 -10.88
CA LEU A 89 7.72 0.78 -10.86
C LEU A 89 8.35 0.89 -12.26
N VAL A 90 7.69 0.35 -13.29
CA VAL A 90 8.16 0.44 -14.68
C VAL A 90 8.20 1.90 -15.15
N ILE A 91 7.10 2.64 -14.94
CA ILE A 91 7.00 4.05 -15.32
C ILE A 91 8.06 4.88 -14.56
N SER A 92 8.18 4.67 -13.24
CA SER A 92 9.13 5.44 -12.43
C SER A 92 10.58 5.10 -12.76
N ARG A 93 10.89 3.86 -13.15
CA ARG A 93 12.23 3.48 -13.63
C ARG A 93 12.57 4.20 -14.94
N GLN A 94 11.61 4.36 -15.85
CA GLN A 94 11.84 5.10 -17.10
C GLN A 94 12.10 6.59 -16.84
N ILE A 95 11.43 7.17 -15.84
CA ILE A 95 11.58 8.59 -15.48
C ILE A 95 12.88 8.85 -14.68
N MET A 96 13.19 8.00 -13.69
CA MET A 96 14.28 8.20 -12.72
C MET A 96 15.58 7.47 -13.09
N GLY A 97 15.55 6.57 -14.07
CA GLY A 97 16.67 5.72 -14.43
C GLY A 97 17.08 4.78 -13.28
N ASN A 98 18.37 4.80 -12.92
CA ASN A 98 18.95 3.88 -11.94
C ASN A 98 18.58 4.18 -10.47
N ARG A 99 17.94 5.33 -10.20
CA ARG A 99 17.57 5.77 -8.83
C ARG A 99 16.26 5.17 -8.33
N ILE A 100 15.67 4.23 -9.08
CA ILE A 100 14.44 3.52 -8.72
C ILE A 100 14.54 2.81 -7.36
N ILE A 101 15.75 2.54 -6.86
CA ILE A 101 15.97 1.96 -5.54
C ILE A 101 15.38 2.81 -4.40
N ILE A 102 15.36 4.14 -4.55
CA ILE A 102 14.83 5.07 -3.53
C ILE A 102 13.34 4.80 -3.26
N PRO A 103 12.43 4.89 -4.26
CA PRO A 103 11.02 4.58 -4.03
C PRO A 103 10.75 3.11 -3.71
N VAL A 104 11.58 2.16 -4.14
CA VAL A 104 11.46 0.75 -3.76
C VAL A 104 11.72 0.54 -2.27
N ILE A 105 12.75 1.17 -1.71
CA ILE A 105 13.02 1.11 -0.26
C ILE A 105 11.88 1.79 0.50
N ASN A 106 11.38 2.94 0.03
CA ASN A 106 10.21 3.58 0.63
C ASN A 106 9.01 2.62 0.65
N TYR A 107 8.72 1.93 -0.46
CA TYR A 107 7.65 0.92 -0.52
C TYR A 107 7.79 -0.16 0.57
N VAL A 108 8.99 -0.70 0.77
CA VAL A 108 9.25 -1.70 1.82
C VAL A 108 8.93 -1.14 3.21
N ILE A 109 9.36 0.08 3.50
CA ILE A 109 9.05 0.76 4.77
C ILE A 109 7.53 0.96 4.95
N GLN A 110 6.83 1.32 3.88
CA GLN A 110 5.37 1.52 3.93
C GLN A 110 4.60 0.24 4.30
N ILE A 111 5.10 -0.95 3.95
CA ILE A 111 4.52 -2.23 4.40
C ILE A 111 4.59 -2.34 5.94
N PHE A 112 5.73 -1.99 6.54
CA PHE A 112 5.87 -1.98 8.00
C PHE A 112 4.97 -0.93 8.63
N ILE A 113 4.89 0.27 8.06
CA ILE A 113 3.99 1.34 8.53
C ILE A 113 2.54 0.88 8.55
N LEU A 114 2.07 0.18 7.51
CA LEU A 114 0.72 -0.40 7.49
C LEU A 114 0.54 -1.34 8.69
N THR A 115 1.48 -2.25 8.90
CA THR A 115 1.45 -3.21 10.02
C THR A 115 1.37 -2.50 11.38
N PHE A 116 2.20 -1.48 11.61
CA PHE A 116 2.17 -0.66 12.84
C PHE A 116 0.91 0.20 12.99
N SER A 117 0.15 0.38 11.91
CA SER A 117 -1.07 1.20 11.88
C SER A 117 -2.34 0.37 12.01
N ILE A 118 -2.26 -0.96 12.01
CA ILE A 118 -3.38 -1.84 12.34
C ILE A 118 -3.76 -1.60 13.81
N ARG A 119 -5.05 -1.32 14.05
CA ARG A 119 -5.60 -1.18 15.40
C ARG A 119 -5.61 -2.57 16.06
N SER A 120 -4.72 -2.78 17.03
CA SER A 120 -4.82 -3.93 17.92
C SER A 120 -5.98 -3.71 18.87
N LYS A 121 -7.02 -4.55 18.79
CA LYS A 121 -8.08 -4.61 19.80
C LYS A 121 -7.51 -5.43 20.96
N GLY A 122 -6.82 -4.79 21.92
CA GLY A 122 -6.22 -5.50 23.06
C GLY A 122 -5.05 -4.82 23.81
N ARG A 123 -4.88 -3.50 23.72
CA ARG A 123 -4.03 -2.76 24.67
C ARG A 123 -4.72 -1.46 25.04
N GLU A 124 -5.78 -1.62 25.83
CA GLU A 124 -6.32 -0.73 26.86
C GLU A 124 -7.44 -1.50 27.56
#